data_AF-A0A8T4W642-F1
#
_entry.id   AF-A0A8T4W642-F1
#
_cell.length_a   1.000
_cell.length_b   1.000
_cell.length_c   1.000
_cell.angle_alpha   90.00
_cell.angle_beta   90.00
_cell.angle_gamma   90.00
#
_symmetry.space_group_name_H-M   'P 1'
#
loop_
_entity.id
_entity.type
_entity.pdbx_description
1 polymer ?
#
loop_
_entity_poly.entity_id
_entity_poly.type
_entity_poly.pdbx_seq_one_letter_code
_entity_poly.pdbx_strand_id
1 'polypeptide(L)'
;MCGITGYIGYRQASQVLLECLKRLEYRGYDSAGICVAGEDLSVVKQVGEIQQLEDVMPDLSGSTGIGHTRWATHGGVTEENAHPHLSCNGDVAIVHNGIIENFVALRDELRENGHAFTSDTDSEIIAHLIEDAYDGSLEKAVRDAVSRLQGSYAVVAVSKHEPDRIVAVRRESPLVVGVGDSENFISSDVPAFLE
;
A
#
# COMPACT_ATOMS: atom_id res chain seq x y z
N MET A 1 9.63 6.52 10.73
CA MET A 1 8.18 6.32 10.60
C MET A 1 7.89 6.32 9.12
N CYS A 2 7.49 5.22 8.53
CA CYS A 2 7.28 5.01 7.09
C CYS A 2 6.48 6.11 6.36
N GLY A 3 6.61 6.17 5.03
CA GLY A 3 5.84 7.05 4.14
C GLY A 3 4.79 6.27 3.33
N ILE A 4 3.56 6.77 3.28
CA ILE A 4 2.51 6.33 2.33
C ILE A 4 2.30 7.43 1.30
N THR A 5 2.13 7.07 0.03
CA THR A 5 1.50 7.94 -0.96
C THR A 5 0.51 7.15 -1.83
N GLY A 6 -0.46 7.85 -2.41
CA GLY A 6 -1.41 7.34 -3.38
C GLY A 6 -1.84 8.46 -4.31
N TYR A 7 -2.10 8.11 -5.56
CA TYR A 7 -2.42 9.05 -6.62
C TYR A 7 -3.52 8.47 -7.51
N ILE A 8 -4.49 9.31 -7.86
CA ILE A 8 -5.49 9.02 -8.89
C ILE A 8 -5.75 10.28 -9.71
N GLY A 9 -5.60 10.20 -11.03
CA GLY A 9 -5.81 11.35 -11.90
C GLY A 9 -5.60 11.04 -13.37
N TYR A 10 -5.06 12.03 -14.09
CA TYR A 10 -4.80 11.94 -15.54
C TYR A 10 -3.33 11.69 -15.88
N ARG A 11 -2.41 11.85 -14.92
CA ARG A 11 -0.97 11.63 -15.14
C ARG A 11 -0.62 10.16 -14.97
N GLN A 12 0.59 9.82 -15.38
CA GLN A 12 1.15 8.49 -15.13
C GLN A 12 1.44 8.33 -13.63
N ALA A 13 0.74 7.39 -12.98
CA ALA A 13 0.78 7.25 -11.53
C ALA A 13 2.18 6.91 -11.02
N SER A 14 2.93 6.05 -11.71
CA SER A 14 4.29 5.64 -11.28
C SER A 14 5.24 6.83 -11.12
N GLN A 15 5.24 7.76 -12.06
CA GLN A 15 6.10 8.96 -12.01
C GLN A 15 5.69 9.88 -10.85
N VAL A 16 4.38 10.12 -10.69
CA VAL A 16 3.86 10.96 -9.61
C VAL A 16 4.19 10.35 -8.24
N LEU A 17 3.94 9.06 -8.07
CA LEU A 17 4.20 8.34 -6.84
C LEU A 17 5.69 8.33 -6.49
N LEU A 18 6.57 8.15 -7.47
CA LEU A 18 8.02 8.18 -7.26
C LEU A 18 8.48 9.54 -6.70
N GLU A 19 8.02 10.64 -7.30
CA GLU A 19 8.33 11.99 -6.82
C GLU A 19 7.74 12.26 -5.42
N CYS A 20 6.53 11.78 -5.14
CA CYS A 20 5.97 11.84 -3.79
C CYS A 20 6.81 11.05 -2.78
N LEU A 21 7.30 9.86 -3.14
CA LEU A 21 8.12 9.03 -2.25
C LEU A 21 9.50 9.65 -2.00
N LYS A 22 10.13 10.27 -3.01
CA LYS A 22 11.38 11.04 -2.82
C LYS A 22 11.21 12.11 -1.73
N ARG A 23 10.08 12.82 -1.75
CA ARG A 23 9.76 13.82 -0.73
C ARG A 23 9.45 13.23 0.64
N LEU A 24 9.10 11.95 0.72
CA LEU A 24 8.86 11.20 1.95
C LEU A 24 10.08 10.37 2.40
N GLU A 25 11.24 10.45 1.75
CA GLU A 25 12.37 9.58 2.07
C GLU A 25 12.93 9.81 3.49
N TYR A 26 12.81 11.03 4.02
CA TYR A 26 13.19 11.36 5.41
C TYR A 26 12.44 10.55 6.47
N ARG A 27 11.37 9.83 6.09
CA ARG A 27 10.51 9.02 6.95
C ARG A 27 10.95 7.55 7.03
N GLY A 28 11.58 7.01 5.98
CA GLY A 28 12.07 5.63 5.89
C GLY A 28 12.81 5.36 4.58
N TYR A 29 13.82 4.50 4.66
CA TYR A 29 14.79 4.25 3.58
C TYR A 29 15.31 2.80 3.55
N ASP A 30 14.68 1.88 4.29
CA ASP A 30 15.09 0.46 4.28
C ASP A 30 14.64 -0.23 2.99
N SER A 31 13.49 0.16 2.45
CA SER A 31 12.94 -0.33 1.19
C SER A 31 11.83 0.60 0.71
N ALA A 32 11.51 0.56 -0.58
CA ALA A 32 10.41 1.29 -1.17
C ALA A 32 9.71 0.45 -2.25
N GLY A 33 8.48 0.82 -2.58
CA GLY A 33 7.77 0.18 -3.67
C GLY A 33 6.54 0.95 -4.12
N ILE A 34 6.09 0.63 -5.33
CA ILE A 34 4.93 1.23 -5.99
C ILE A 34 4.06 0.11 -6.59
N CYS A 35 2.76 0.30 -6.53
CA CYS A 35 1.77 -0.45 -7.28
C CYS A 35 0.94 0.50 -8.14
N VAL A 36 0.80 0.17 -9.42
CA VAL A 36 -0.10 0.87 -10.36
C VAL A 36 -1.25 -0.07 -10.73
N ALA A 37 -2.47 0.45 -10.66
CA ALA A 37 -3.67 -0.28 -11.06
C ALA A 37 -3.99 -0.03 -12.54
N GLY A 38 -4.19 -1.14 -13.28
CA GLY A 38 -4.63 -1.16 -14.68
C GLY A 38 -5.56 -2.35 -14.93
N GLU A 39 -5.40 -3.06 -16.04
CA GLU A 39 -6.08 -4.36 -16.25
C GLU A 39 -5.67 -5.39 -15.18
N ASP A 40 -4.40 -5.34 -14.77
CA ASP A 40 -3.84 -6.05 -13.63
C ASP A 40 -3.10 -5.06 -12.70
N LEU A 41 -2.74 -5.51 -11.50
CA LEU A 41 -1.87 -4.75 -10.60
C LEU A 41 -0.40 -4.96 -10.98
N SER A 42 0.29 -3.87 -11.30
CA SER A 42 1.73 -3.90 -11.58
C SER A 42 2.49 -3.40 -10.36
N VAL A 43 3.35 -4.25 -9.79
CA VAL A 43 4.10 -3.96 -8.56
C VAL A 43 5.59 -3.98 -8.83
N VAL A 44 6.30 -2.98 -8.29
CA VAL A 44 7.76 -2.95 -8.23
C VAL A 44 8.18 -2.55 -6.83
N LYS A 45 9.15 -3.29 -6.28
CA LYS A 45 9.67 -3.12 -4.94
C LYS A 45 11.18 -3.19 -5.01
N GLN A 46 11.84 -2.48 -4.10
CA GLN A 46 13.28 -2.53 -4.01
C GLN A 46 13.75 -2.28 -2.58
N VAL A 47 14.80 -2.99 -2.18
CA VAL A 47 15.51 -2.75 -0.91
C VAL A 47 16.46 -1.56 -1.07
N GLY A 48 16.48 -0.68 -0.07
CA GLY A 48 17.30 0.53 -0.05
C GLY A 48 16.50 1.83 -0.13
N GLU A 49 17.25 2.89 -0.40
CA GLU A 49 16.78 4.25 -0.64
C GLU A 49 15.93 4.34 -1.91
N ILE A 50 15.18 5.44 -2.06
CA ILE A 50 14.26 5.62 -3.18
C ILE A 50 14.96 5.59 -4.53
N GLN A 51 16.23 5.98 -4.58
CA GLN A 51 17.05 5.93 -5.79
C GLN A 51 17.17 4.50 -6.33
N GLN A 52 17.29 3.49 -5.47
CA GLN A 52 17.37 2.11 -5.94
C GLN A 52 16.07 1.65 -6.60
N LEU A 53 14.91 2.12 -6.10
CA LEU A 53 13.62 1.87 -6.74
C LEU A 53 13.53 2.58 -8.09
N GLU A 54 13.99 3.82 -8.18
CA GLU A 54 14.03 4.60 -9.43
C GLU A 54 14.87 3.90 -10.52
N ASP A 55 16.04 3.37 -10.15
CA ASP A 55 16.96 2.71 -11.08
C ASP A 55 16.37 1.45 -11.74
N VAL A 56 15.40 0.79 -11.09
CA VAL A 56 14.76 -0.45 -11.56
C VAL A 56 13.32 -0.26 -12.02
N MET A 57 12.77 0.95 -11.89
CA MET A 57 11.37 1.27 -12.20
C MET A 57 11.09 1.05 -13.69
N PRO A 58 10.24 0.07 -14.06
CA PRO A 58 9.82 -0.07 -15.44
C PRO A 58 8.78 1.01 -15.79
N ASP A 59 8.44 1.11 -17.07
CA ASP A 59 7.34 1.96 -17.52
C ASP A 59 5.99 1.33 -17.13
N LEU A 60 5.49 1.67 -15.94
CA LEU A 60 4.21 1.19 -15.43
C LEU A 60 3.06 2.06 -15.95
N SER A 61 2.22 1.47 -16.80
CA SER A 61 1.05 2.14 -17.37
C SER A 61 -0.13 2.16 -16.40
N GLY A 62 -0.75 3.33 -16.24
CA GLY A 62 -1.92 3.54 -15.39
C GLY A 62 -1.90 4.90 -14.70
N SER A 63 -3.07 5.37 -14.29
CA SER A 63 -3.24 6.69 -13.67
C SER A 63 -3.74 6.64 -12.23
N THR A 64 -3.83 5.43 -11.67
CA THR A 64 -4.14 5.16 -10.27
C THR A 64 -3.05 4.29 -9.66
N GLY A 65 -2.60 4.60 -8.46
CA GLY A 65 -1.64 3.75 -7.77
C GLY A 65 -1.34 4.18 -6.35
N ILE A 66 -0.54 3.35 -5.68
CA ILE A 66 -0.09 3.54 -4.29
C ILE A 66 1.41 3.27 -4.19
N GLY A 67 2.07 3.92 -3.25
CA GLY A 67 3.50 3.78 -3.00
C GLY A 67 3.83 3.86 -1.52
N HIS A 68 4.98 3.30 -1.15
CA HIS A 68 5.43 3.25 0.23
C HIS A 68 6.95 3.37 0.35
N THR A 69 7.41 4.01 1.43
CA THR A 69 8.77 3.90 1.95
C THR A 69 8.72 3.29 3.34
N ARG A 70 9.48 2.21 3.54
CA ARG A 70 9.43 1.40 4.76
C ARG A 70 10.63 1.70 5.66
N TRP A 71 10.32 1.75 6.96
CA TRP A 71 11.25 1.59 8.07
C TRP A 71 10.84 0.31 8.80
N ALA A 72 11.68 -0.72 8.75
CA ALA A 72 11.30 -2.06 9.22
C ALA A 72 11.04 -2.11 10.74
N THR A 73 9.90 -2.67 11.13
CA THR A 73 9.55 -2.96 12.55
C THR A 73 9.33 -4.46 12.75
N HIS A 74 8.42 -5.06 11.97
CA HIS A 74 8.18 -6.51 11.90
C HIS A 74 8.67 -7.08 10.57
N GLY A 75 9.48 -8.14 10.62
CA GLY A 75 10.12 -8.73 9.43
C GLY A 75 11.38 -7.97 9.02
N GLY A 76 12.37 -8.70 8.49
CA GLY A 76 13.65 -8.14 8.05
C GLY A 76 13.53 -7.15 6.89
N VAL A 77 14.66 -6.56 6.51
CA VAL A 77 14.76 -5.72 5.31
C VAL A 77 14.95 -6.64 4.10
N THR A 78 13.85 -6.98 3.44
CA THR A 78 13.82 -7.81 2.23
C THR A 78 12.77 -7.28 1.26
N GLU A 79 12.84 -7.68 0.00
CA GLU A 79 11.88 -7.28 -1.02
C GLU A 79 10.47 -7.86 -0.74
N GLU A 80 10.39 -9.07 -0.18
CA GLU A 80 9.13 -9.71 0.22
C GLU A 80 8.43 -8.94 1.33
N ASN A 81 9.20 -8.36 2.27
CA ASN A 81 8.69 -7.54 3.37
C ASN A 81 8.47 -6.07 2.99
N ALA A 82 8.91 -5.64 1.80
CA ALA A 82 8.63 -4.32 1.28
C ALA A 82 7.16 -4.23 0.84
N HIS A 83 6.57 -3.05 1.04
CA HIS A 83 5.25 -2.72 0.51
C HIS A 83 5.38 -2.27 -0.96
N PRO A 84 4.30 -2.33 -1.76
CA PRO A 84 2.96 -2.82 -1.44
C PRO A 84 2.88 -4.35 -1.22
N HIS A 85 1.98 -4.78 -0.33
CA HIS A 85 1.64 -6.20 -0.17
C HIS A 85 0.44 -6.55 -1.05
N LEU A 86 0.48 -7.72 -1.70
CA LEU A 86 -0.58 -8.24 -2.56
C LEU A 86 -1.43 -9.28 -1.82
N SER A 87 -2.68 -9.45 -2.25
CA SER A 87 -3.50 -10.61 -1.91
C SER A 87 -2.97 -11.90 -2.57
N CYS A 88 -3.44 -13.07 -2.14
CA CYS A 88 -2.98 -14.35 -2.68
C CYS A 88 -3.23 -14.46 -4.20
N ASN A 89 -4.38 -13.96 -4.66
CA ASN A 89 -4.73 -13.91 -6.08
C ASN A 89 -4.13 -12.73 -6.87
N GLY A 90 -3.46 -11.78 -6.19
CA GLY A 90 -2.89 -10.59 -6.80
C GLY A 90 -3.89 -9.50 -7.18
N ASP A 91 -5.16 -9.61 -6.78
CA ASP A 91 -6.23 -8.69 -7.17
C ASP A 91 -6.32 -7.42 -6.32
N VAL A 92 -5.68 -7.43 -5.14
CA VAL A 92 -5.67 -6.32 -4.18
C VAL A 92 -4.22 -6.02 -3.79
N ALA A 93 -3.86 -4.73 -3.76
CA ALA A 93 -2.61 -4.26 -3.18
C ALA A 93 -2.86 -3.28 -2.04
N ILE A 94 -2.04 -3.36 -0.99
CA ILE A 94 -2.10 -2.44 0.15
C ILE A 94 -0.74 -1.85 0.49
N VAL A 95 -0.75 -0.61 0.99
CA VAL A 95 0.34 0.00 1.74
C VAL A 95 -0.14 0.33 3.15
N HIS A 96 0.72 0.18 4.15
CA HIS A 96 0.34 0.28 5.55
C HIS A 96 1.41 0.97 6.39
N ASN A 97 0.97 1.84 7.28
CA ASN A 97 1.77 2.46 8.32
C ASN A 97 1.11 2.16 9.66
N GLY A 98 1.89 1.76 10.65
CA GLY A 98 1.37 1.43 11.96
C GLY A 98 1.73 0.02 12.38
N ILE A 99 0.98 -0.51 13.36
CA ILE A 99 1.15 -1.87 13.86
C ILE A 99 -0.23 -2.49 14.01
N ILE A 100 -0.39 -3.71 13.47
CA ILE A 100 -1.56 -4.54 13.73
C ILE A 100 -1.26 -5.47 14.90
N GLU A 101 -1.86 -5.22 16.06
CA GLU A 101 -1.52 -5.90 17.31
C GLU A 101 -1.99 -7.35 17.35
N ASN A 102 -3.12 -7.67 16.71
CA ASN A 102 -3.71 -9.00 16.67
C ASN A 102 -3.31 -9.80 15.41
N PHE A 103 -2.21 -9.44 14.74
CA PHE A 103 -1.82 -10.05 13.46
C PHE A 103 -1.53 -11.55 13.55
N VAL A 104 -1.01 -12.05 14.68
CA VAL A 104 -0.70 -13.48 14.86
C VAL A 104 -1.98 -14.32 14.77
N ALA A 105 -3.01 -13.95 15.53
CA ALA A 105 -4.29 -14.67 15.53
C ALA A 105 -4.97 -14.62 14.15
N LEU A 106 -4.94 -13.46 13.49
CA LEU A 106 -5.51 -13.30 12.15
C LEU A 106 -4.74 -14.09 11.09
N ARG A 107 -3.39 -14.11 11.18
CA ARG A 107 -2.54 -14.89 10.28
C ARG A 107 -2.80 -16.38 10.42
N ASP A 108 -2.97 -16.89 11.63
CA ASP A 108 -3.27 -18.30 11.87
C ASP A 108 -4.63 -18.69 11.28
N GLU A 109 -5.67 -17.87 11.51
CA GLU A 109 -7.00 -18.07 10.91
C GLU A 109 -6.96 -18.07 9.38
N LEU A 110 -6.29 -17.09 8.77
CA LEU A 110 -6.15 -17.00 7.30
C LEU A 110 -5.39 -18.21 6.73
N ARG A 111 -4.38 -18.72 7.45
CA ARG A 111 -3.68 -19.95 7.04
C ARG A 111 -4.59 -21.17 7.08
N GLU A 112 -5.43 -21.29 8.10
CA GLU A 112 -6.45 -22.34 8.19
C GLU A 112 -7.46 -22.26 7.05
N ASN A 113 -7.78 -21.05 6.59
CA ASN A 113 -8.64 -20.80 5.42
C ASN A 113 -7.92 -20.97 4.06
N GLY A 114 -6.62 -21.30 4.06
CA GLY A 114 -5.87 -21.64 2.84
C GLY A 114 -5.03 -20.51 2.24
N HIS A 115 -4.90 -19.35 2.90
CA HIS A 115 -4.05 -18.27 2.41
C HIS A 115 -2.57 -18.60 2.57
N ALA A 116 -1.81 -18.36 1.51
CA ALA A 116 -0.36 -18.49 1.51
C ALA A 116 0.31 -17.15 1.85
N PHE A 117 1.07 -17.11 2.94
CA PHE A 117 1.84 -15.92 3.32
C PHE A 117 3.26 -15.98 2.78
N THR A 118 3.73 -14.86 2.25
CA THR A 118 5.02 -14.69 1.58
C THR A 118 5.96 -13.76 2.32
N SER A 119 5.44 -12.93 3.23
CA SER A 119 6.22 -12.00 4.05
C SER A 119 6.23 -12.43 5.52
N ASP A 120 6.95 -11.70 6.37
CA ASP A 120 6.90 -11.80 7.83
C ASP A 120 6.20 -10.60 8.47
N THR A 121 5.59 -9.74 7.66
CA THR A 121 4.98 -8.50 8.15
C THR A 121 3.59 -8.75 8.71
N ASP A 122 3.21 -7.89 9.65
CA ASP A 122 1.84 -7.72 10.12
C ASP A 122 0.93 -7.06 9.06
N SER A 123 1.48 -6.64 7.93
CA SER A 123 0.76 -5.87 6.91
C SER A 123 0.09 -6.76 5.87
N GLU A 124 0.70 -7.90 5.52
CA GLU A 124 0.17 -8.83 4.51
C GLU A 124 -1.21 -9.40 4.89
N ILE A 125 -1.49 -9.57 6.19
CA ILE A 125 -2.82 -10.01 6.65
C ILE A 125 -3.93 -9.05 6.19
N ILE A 126 -3.64 -7.76 6.01
CA ILE A 126 -4.64 -6.78 5.58
C ILE A 126 -5.09 -7.08 4.14
N ALA A 127 -4.14 -7.40 3.25
CA ALA A 127 -4.47 -7.74 1.86
C ALA A 127 -5.32 -9.02 1.78
N HIS A 128 -5.00 -10.02 2.59
CA HIS A 128 -5.74 -11.29 2.64
C HIS A 128 -7.14 -11.14 3.25
N LEU A 129 -7.29 -10.31 4.29
CA LEU A 129 -8.62 -10.02 4.85
C LEU A 129 -9.51 -9.27 3.84
N ILE A 130 -8.94 -8.38 3.03
CA ILE A 130 -9.68 -7.69 1.97
C ILE A 130 -10.06 -8.68 0.87
N GLU A 131 -9.15 -9.57 0.48
CA GLU A 131 -9.41 -10.66 -0.47
C GLU A 131 -10.60 -11.52 -0.03
N ASP A 132 -10.61 -11.99 1.22
CA ASP A 132 -11.70 -12.79 1.79
C ASP A 132 -13.05 -12.06 1.85
N ALA A 133 -13.01 -10.75 2.12
CA ALA A 133 -14.21 -9.94 2.25
C ALA A 133 -14.72 -9.38 0.90
N TYR A 134 -14.00 -9.60 -0.21
CA TYR A 134 -14.34 -9.00 -1.49
C TYR A 134 -15.56 -9.64 -2.13
N ASP A 135 -16.64 -8.86 -2.20
CA ASP A 135 -17.93 -9.25 -2.79
C ASP A 135 -18.37 -8.21 -3.85
N GLY A 136 -17.42 -7.74 -4.66
CA GLY A 136 -17.65 -6.75 -5.72
C GLY A 136 -17.60 -5.27 -5.26
N SER A 137 -17.09 -5.00 -4.06
CA SER A 137 -16.82 -3.64 -3.59
C SER A 137 -15.61 -3.60 -2.67
N LEU A 138 -14.54 -2.95 -3.13
CA LEU A 138 -13.30 -2.74 -2.41
C LEU A 138 -13.55 -1.91 -1.14
N GLU A 139 -14.43 -0.91 -1.20
CA GLU A 139 -14.76 -0.10 -0.02
C GLU A 139 -15.38 -0.95 1.09
N LYS A 140 -16.35 -1.81 0.74
CA LYS A 140 -16.99 -2.72 1.69
C LYS A 140 -15.97 -3.73 2.23
N ALA A 141 -15.20 -4.35 1.34
CA ALA A 141 -14.18 -5.33 1.72
C ALA A 141 -13.13 -4.75 2.67
N VAL A 142 -12.63 -3.54 2.38
CA VAL A 142 -11.71 -2.82 3.26
C VAL A 142 -12.38 -2.50 4.60
N ARG A 143 -13.63 -2.02 4.60
CA ARG A 143 -14.38 -1.73 5.84
C ARG A 143 -14.54 -2.98 6.72
N ASP A 144 -14.88 -4.11 6.11
CA ASP A 144 -15.08 -5.38 6.81
C ASP A 144 -13.73 -5.90 7.35
N ALA A 145 -12.66 -5.85 6.54
CA ALA A 145 -11.31 -6.21 6.95
C ALA A 145 -10.82 -5.37 8.14
N VAL A 146 -10.91 -4.04 8.08
CA VAL A 146 -10.40 -3.16 9.15
C VAL A 146 -11.21 -3.23 10.44
N SER A 147 -12.46 -3.72 10.39
CA SER A 147 -13.27 -3.96 11.58
C SER A 147 -12.70 -5.06 12.50
N ARG A 148 -11.87 -5.94 11.92
CA ARG A 148 -11.21 -7.06 12.62
C ARG A 148 -9.84 -6.70 13.18
N LEU A 149 -9.28 -5.56 12.79
CA LEU A 149 -7.92 -5.15 13.17
C LEU A 149 -7.90 -4.44 14.53
N GLN A 150 -6.86 -4.72 15.31
CA GLN A 150 -6.52 -4.03 16.55
C GLN A 150 -5.18 -3.31 16.40
N GLY A 151 -5.05 -2.15 17.05
CA GLY A 151 -3.86 -1.31 16.98
C GLY A 151 -4.09 0.04 16.31
N SER A 152 -2.99 0.64 15.89
CA SER A 152 -2.87 2.00 15.37
C SER A 152 -2.31 1.93 13.96
N TYR A 153 -3.09 2.32 12.95
CA TYR A 153 -2.74 2.09 11.55
C TYR A 153 -3.38 3.06 10.56
N ALA A 154 -2.71 3.18 9.41
CA ALA A 154 -3.18 3.81 8.19
C ALA A 154 -3.00 2.80 7.06
N VAL A 155 -4.04 2.58 6.27
CA VAL A 155 -4.04 1.65 5.15
C VAL A 155 -4.53 2.38 3.91
N VAL A 156 -3.87 2.15 2.77
CA VAL A 156 -4.37 2.56 1.46
C VAL A 156 -4.36 1.33 0.55
N ALA A 157 -5.48 1.07 -0.10
CA ALA A 157 -5.73 -0.12 -0.89
C ALA A 157 -6.20 0.24 -2.31
N VAL A 158 -5.78 -0.57 -3.28
CA VAL A 158 -6.25 -0.58 -4.67
C VAL A 158 -6.63 -2.00 -5.07
N SER A 159 -7.48 -2.13 -6.10
CA SER A 159 -7.82 -3.42 -6.69
C SER A 159 -7.86 -3.31 -8.21
N LYS A 160 -7.50 -4.40 -8.90
CA LYS A 160 -7.64 -4.48 -10.37
C LYS A 160 -9.11 -4.48 -10.83
N HIS A 161 -10.03 -4.86 -9.95
CA HIS A 161 -11.47 -4.91 -10.27
C HIS A 161 -12.10 -3.51 -10.26
N GLU A 162 -11.49 -2.55 -9.58
CA GLU A 162 -11.91 -1.15 -9.48
C GLU A 162 -10.67 -0.23 -9.68
N PRO A 163 -10.04 -0.23 -10.87
CA PRO A 163 -8.75 0.42 -11.11
C PRO A 163 -8.82 1.96 -11.06
N ASP A 164 -10.03 2.52 -11.06
CA ASP A 164 -10.34 3.94 -10.91
C ASP A 164 -10.70 4.31 -9.46
N ARG A 165 -10.27 3.50 -8.48
CA ARG A 165 -10.56 3.71 -7.07
C ARG A 165 -9.37 3.47 -6.17
N ILE A 166 -9.22 4.35 -5.18
CA ILE A 166 -8.37 4.16 -4.01
C ILE A 166 -9.27 4.16 -2.78
N VAL A 167 -9.10 3.18 -1.89
CA VAL A 167 -9.78 3.15 -0.60
C VAL A 167 -8.74 3.32 0.51
N ALA A 168 -9.00 4.22 1.43
CA ALA A 168 -8.08 4.51 2.52
C ALA A 168 -8.76 4.52 3.88
N VAL A 169 -8.04 4.04 4.89
CA VAL A 169 -8.50 3.97 6.27
C VAL A 169 -7.47 4.60 7.17
N ARG A 170 -7.94 5.44 8.10
CA ARG A 170 -7.13 6.10 9.11
C ARG A 170 -7.62 5.73 10.50
N ARG A 171 -6.74 5.11 11.29
CA ARG A 171 -6.92 4.87 12.72
C ARG A 171 -5.66 5.34 13.45
N GLU A 172 -5.71 6.57 13.97
CA GLU A 172 -4.63 7.27 14.70
C GLU A 172 -3.38 7.62 13.87
N SER A 173 -2.82 6.70 13.07
CA SER A 173 -1.72 7.02 12.14
C SER A 173 -2.14 8.11 11.14
N PRO A 174 -1.25 9.04 10.75
CA PRO A 174 -1.64 10.17 9.91
C PRO A 174 -1.93 9.74 8.47
N LEU A 175 -3.01 10.30 7.91
CA LEU A 175 -3.32 10.31 6.47
C LEU A 175 -3.99 11.65 6.14
N VAL A 176 -3.61 12.22 5.00
CA VAL A 176 -4.12 13.48 4.46
C VAL A 176 -4.49 13.28 3.00
N VAL A 177 -5.65 13.79 2.60
CA VAL A 177 -6.11 13.82 1.20
C VAL A 177 -5.72 15.15 0.58
N GLY A 178 -5.01 15.11 -0.54
CA GLY A 178 -4.76 16.25 -1.40
C GLY A 178 -5.80 16.31 -2.51
N VAL A 179 -6.50 17.44 -2.62
CA VAL A 179 -7.52 17.66 -3.65
C VAL A 179 -6.94 18.57 -4.73
N GLY A 180 -6.75 18.02 -5.92
CA GLY A 180 -6.23 18.73 -7.09
C GLY A 180 -7.33 19.05 -8.11
N ASP A 181 -6.93 19.62 -9.24
CA ASP A 181 -7.82 19.79 -10.40
C ASP A 181 -7.81 18.50 -11.24
N SER A 182 -8.93 17.77 -11.22
CA SER A 182 -9.09 16.49 -11.95
C SER A 182 -8.09 15.40 -11.55
N GLU A 183 -7.50 15.51 -10.37
CA GLU A 183 -6.65 14.50 -9.74
C GLU A 183 -6.72 14.63 -8.21
N ASN A 184 -6.46 13.54 -7.51
CA ASN A 184 -6.42 13.49 -6.05
C ASN A 184 -5.22 12.68 -5.57
N PHE A 185 -4.80 13.00 -4.35
CA PHE A 185 -3.68 12.36 -3.69
C PHE A 185 -4.05 11.92 -2.29
N ILE A 186 -3.30 10.97 -1.76
CA ILE A 186 -3.34 10.62 -0.35
C ILE A 186 -1.94 10.30 0.17
N SER A 187 -1.62 10.71 1.39
CA SER A 187 -0.28 10.49 1.96
C SER A 187 -0.31 10.56 3.47
N SER A 188 0.69 9.93 4.08
CA SER A 188 0.99 10.06 5.50
C SER A 188 1.52 11.44 5.91
N ASP A 189 1.98 12.28 4.97
CA ASP A 189 2.43 13.64 5.26
C ASP A 189 2.22 14.61 4.09
N VAL A 190 2.01 15.88 4.40
CA VAL A 190 1.70 16.94 3.42
C VAL A 190 2.84 17.17 2.39
N PRO A 191 4.13 17.15 2.76
CA PRO A 191 5.22 17.40 1.81
C PRO A 191 5.23 16.49 0.57
N ALA A 192 4.59 15.32 0.62
CA ALA A 192 4.51 14.40 -0.52
C ALA A 192 3.99 15.07 -1.80
N PHE A 193 3.04 16.00 -1.69
CA PHE A 193 2.39 16.64 -2.85
C PHE A 193 2.60 18.17 -2.90
N LEU A 194 3.53 18.71 -2.11
CA LEU A 194 3.91 20.11 -2.24
C LEU A 194 4.89 20.28 -3.40
N GLU A 195 4.61 21.23 -4.29
CA GLU A 195 5.50 21.70 -5.36
C GLU A 195 6.22 22.99 -4.96
#